data_AF-A0A285IP86-F1
#
_entry.id   AF-A0A285IP86-F1
#
_cell.length_a   1.000
_cell.length_b   1.000
_cell.length_c   1.000
_cell.angle_alpha   90.00
_cell.angle_beta   90.00
_cell.angle_gamma   90.00
#
_symmetry.space_group_name_H-M   'P 1'
#
loop_
_entity.id
_entity.type
_entity.pdbx_description
1 polymer ?
#
loop_
_entity_poly.entity_id
_entity_poly.type
_entity_poly.pdbx_seq_one_letter_code
_entity_poly.pdbx_strand_id
1 'polypeptide(L)'
;MITLVALLTATLLGVPAQQGKQEVDPHGRVYVTEGSSLVRIAPRGRRCTVAVFPWAGPLALRPVASSVALGPDGAFYVGETTFVPGRARLWRVVPGQRPQVYAAGLTAVVGVRWSPDDRLYVRERDGSLLRVFPRGRLVRQPEAQTGHPGW
;
A
#
# COMPACT_ATOMS: atom_id res chain seq x y z
N MET A 1 2.69 36.30 -17.84
CA MET A 1 3.61 35.33 -17.20
C MET A 1 2.84 34.62 -16.09
N ILE A 2 2.76 33.29 -16.15
CA ILE A 2 1.73 32.49 -15.47
C ILE A 2 2.05 32.32 -13.97
N THR A 3 1.05 32.60 -13.14
CA THR A 3 1.09 32.66 -11.68
C THR A 3 1.15 31.28 -11.02
N LEU A 4 2.04 31.21 -10.03
CA LEU A 4 2.26 30.19 -9.02
C LEU A 4 1.00 29.90 -8.18
N VAL A 5 0.31 28.76 -8.38
CA VAL A 5 -0.68 28.22 -7.42
C VAL A 5 -0.66 26.68 -7.46
N ALA A 6 0.12 26.10 -6.56
CA ALA A 6 -0.15 24.83 -5.87
C ALA A 6 0.89 24.67 -4.75
N LEU A 7 0.86 25.61 -3.80
CA LEU A 7 1.66 25.57 -2.59
C LEU A 7 0.99 24.64 -1.58
N LEU A 8 1.80 23.82 -0.91
CA LEU A 8 1.66 23.35 0.46
C LEU A 8 0.24 23.27 1.07
N THR A 9 -0.31 22.07 1.16
CA THR A 9 -1.30 21.73 2.21
C THR A 9 -1.01 20.35 2.80
N ALA A 10 0.12 20.21 3.51
CA ALA A 10 0.27 19.12 4.48
C ALA A 10 1.37 19.42 5.53
N THR A 11 1.41 20.61 6.12
CA THR A 11 2.29 20.86 7.29
C THR A 11 1.78 21.95 8.23
N LEU A 12 0.47 21.99 8.53
CA LEU A 12 -0.01 22.75 9.68
C LEU A 12 -1.16 21.98 10.34
N LEU A 13 -1.03 21.73 11.65
CA LEU A 13 -1.63 20.64 12.44
C LEU A 13 -0.85 19.34 12.25
N GLY A 14 0.00 19.01 13.23
CA GLY A 14 0.78 17.77 13.31
C GLY A 14 -0.07 16.49 13.44
N VAL A 15 -1.03 16.31 12.53
CA VAL A 15 -1.64 15.03 12.24
C VAL A 15 -0.69 14.35 11.26
N PRO A 16 0.11 13.34 11.67
CA PRO A 16 0.87 12.59 10.70
C PRO A 16 -0.12 12.06 9.66
N ALA A 17 0.07 12.44 8.40
CA ALA A 17 -0.60 11.74 7.30
C ALA A 17 -0.38 10.25 7.54
N GLN A 18 -1.46 9.46 7.56
CA GLN A 18 -1.38 8.00 7.70
C GLN A 18 -0.67 7.44 6.46
N GLN A 19 0.66 7.52 6.48
CA GLN A 19 1.53 7.24 5.36
C GLN A 19 1.54 5.73 5.17
N GLY A 20 0.95 5.29 4.07
CA GLY A 20 0.64 3.88 3.84
C GLY A 20 -0.72 3.69 3.20
N LYS A 21 -1.78 4.38 3.65
CA LYS A 21 -3.15 4.17 3.13
C LYS A 21 -3.39 4.79 1.74
N GLN A 22 -2.52 5.70 1.32
CA GLN A 22 -2.66 6.45 0.09
C GLN A 22 -1.33 6.56 -0.66
N GLU A 23 -1.43 6.60 -1.99
CA GLU A 23 -0.32 6.72 -2.93
C GLU A 23 -0.68 7.75 -4.01
N VAL A 24 0.29 8.51 -4.52
CA VAL A 24 0.07 9.47 -5.61
C VAL A 24 0.94 9.07 -6.79
N ASP A 25 0.34 8.93 -7.97
CA ASP A 25 1.10 8.65 -9.19
C ASP A 25 1.73 9.92 -9.81
N PRO A 26 2.68 9.79 -10.75
CA PRO A 26 3.33 10.94 -11.39
C PRO A 26 2.40 11.93 -12.11
N HIS A 27 1.13 11.58 -12.34
CA HIS A 27 0.12 12.44 -12.96
C HIS A 27 -0.79 13.13 -11.93
N GLY A 28 -0.46 13.05 -10.64
CA GLY A 28 -1.22 13.66 -9.56
C GLY A 28 -2.54 12.95 -9.24
N ARG A 29 -2.72 11.69 -9.67
CA ARG A 29 -3.89 10.89 -9.29
C ARG A 29 -3.60 10.22 -7.95
N VAL A 30 -4.57 10.31 -7.04
CA VAL A 30 -4.45 9.72 -5.70
C VAL A 30 -5.09 8.34 -5.70
N TYR A 31 -4.45 7.37 -5.07
CA TYR A 31 -4.93 6.02 -4.88
C TYR A 31 -5.05 5.78 -3.38
N VAL A 32 -6.19 5.26 -2.94
CA VAL A 32 -6.48 5.04 -1.53
C VAL A 32 -7.03 3.63 -1.32
N THR A 33 -6.70 3.02 -0.19
CA THR A 33 -7.33 1.76 0.21
C THR A 33 -8.61 2.03 1.01
N GLU A 34 -9.69 1.35 0.63
CA GLU A 34 -11.01 1.48 1.24
C GLU A 34 -11.69 0.13 1.38
N GLY A 35 -11.84 -0.35 2.61
CA GLY A 35 -12.40 -1.67 2.87
C GLY A 35 -11.58 -2.75 2.15
N SER A 36 -12.19 -3.41 1.17
CA SER A 36 -11.54 -4.44 0.35
C SER A 36 -11.17 -3.93 -1.05
N SER A 37 -10.94 -2.64 -1.23
CA SER A 37 -10.75 -2.04 -2.56
C SER A 37 -9.57 -1.08 -2.62
N LEU A 38 -8.98 -0.97 -3.81
CA LEU A 38 -8.12 0.13 -4.21
C LEU A 38 -8.94 1.10 -5.05
N VAL A 39 -9.00 2.36 -4.63
CA VAL A 39 -9.80 3.39 -5.30
C VAL A 39 -8.88 4.50 -5.78
N ARG A 40 -9.04 4.91 -7.04
CA ARG A 40 -8.40 6.08 -7.61
C ARG A 40 -9.31 7.29 -7.49
N ILE A 41 -8.76 8.41 -7.07
CA ILE A 41 -9.39 9.72 -7.05
C ILE A 41 -8.64 10.60 -8.05
N ALA A 42 -9.35 11.03 -9.10
CA ALA A 42 -8.81 11.97 -10.08
C ALA A 42 -8.68 13.37 -9.46
N PRO A 43 -7.83 14.27 -10.01
CA PRO A 43 -7.66 15.64 -9.49
C PRO A 43 -8.96 16.44 -9.35
N ARG A 44 -10.00 16.10 -10.12
CA ARG A 44 -11.34 16.71 -10.05
C ARG A 44 -12.31 15.97 -9.11
N GLY A 45 -11.82 15.15 -8.19
CA GLY A 45 -12.61 14.43 -7.19
C GLY A 45 -13.35 13.18 -7.67
N ARG A 46 -13.34 12.87 -8.99
CA ARG A 46 -13.98 11.65 -9.52
C ARG A 46 -13.31 10.40 -8.97
N ARG A 47 -14.11 9.50 -8.39
CA ARG A 47 -13.66 8.24 -7.81
C ARG A 47 -13.87 7.09 -8.80
N CYS A 48 -12.90 6.19 -8.89
CA CYS A 48 -12.98 4.97 -9.70
C CYS A 48 -12.35 3.81 -8.94
N THR A 49 -13.06 2.70 -8.78
CA THR A 49 -12.48 1.48 -8.23
C THR A 49 -11.47 0.90 -9.22
N VAL A 50 -10.24 0.71 -8.77
CA VAL A 50 -9.14 0.11 -9.55
C VAL A 50 -9.14 -1.41 -9.38
N ALA A 51 -9.34 -1.88 -8.15
CA ALA A 51 -9.43 -3.30 -7.83
C ALA A 51 -10.31 -3.54 -6.61
N VAL A 52 -10.92 -4.73 -6.56
CA VAL A 52 -11.60 -5.29 -5.39
C VAL A 52 -10.91 -6.60 -5.04
N PHE A 53 -10.47 -6.75 -3.79
CA PHE A 53 -9.77 -7.91 -3.30
C PHE A 53 -10.75 -9.01 -2.90
N PRO A 54 -10.71 -10.19 -3.53
CA PRO A 54 -11.67 -11.24 -3.28
C PRO A 54 -11.46 -11.90 -1.91
N TRP A 55 -12.59 -12.22 -1.28
CA TRP A 55 -12.67 -12.98 -0.04
C TRP A 55 -13.89 -13.89 -0.07
N ALA A 56 -13.71 -15.15 0.26
CA ALA A 56 -14.77 -16.16 0.25
C ALA A 56 -15.21 -16.62 1.66
N GLY A 57 -14.61 -16.07 2.73
CA GLY A 57 -14.97 -16.41 4.10
C GLY A 57 -16.02 -15.47 4.71
N PRO A 58 -16.28 -15.59 6.03
CA PRO A 58 -17.21 -14.71 6.73
C PRO A 58 -16.80 -13.24 6.63
N LEU A 59 -17.79 -12.35 6.45
CA LEU A 59 -17.54 -10.90 6.35
C LEU A 59 -16.87 -10.32 7.60
N ALA A 60 -17.21 -10.84 8.79
CA ALA A 60 -16.61 -10.42 10.05
C ALA A 60 -15.10 -10.70 10.16
N LEU A 61 -14.57 -11.63 9.35
CA LEU A 61 -13.14 -12.00 9.30
C LEU A 61 -12.46 -11.54 8.02
N ARG A 62 -13.15 -10.74 7.19
CA ARG A 62 -12.63 -10.30 5.90
C ARG A 62 -11.41 -9.39 6.10
N PRO A 63 -10.28 -9.67 5.45
CA PRO A 63 -9.14 -8.76 5.45
C PRO A 63 -9.49 -7.39 4.85
N VAL A 64 -8.84 -6.35 5.36
CA VAL A 64 -9.03 -4.96 4.93
C VAL A 64 -7.74 -4.47 4.29
N ALA A 65 -7.83 -3.83 3.14
CA ALA A 65 -6.70 -3.18 2.50
C ALA A 65 -6.22 -2.00 3.36
N SER A 66 -4.99 -2.08 3.85
CA SER A 66 -4.43 -1.14 4.84
C SER A 66 -3.36 -0.24 4.27
N SER A 67 -2.70 -0.67 3.21
CA SER A 67 -1.60 0.10 2.62
C SER A 67 -1.44 -0.12 1.12
N VAL A 68 -0.85 0.84 0.42
CA VAL A 68 -0.59 0.80 -1.01
C VAL A 68 0.74 1.48 -1.34
N ALA A 69 1.47 0.93 -2.31
CA ALA A 69 2.62 1.57 -2.95
C ALA A 69 2.59 1.35 -4.47
N LEU A 70 3.01 2.34 -5.26
CA LEU A 70 3.24 2.17 -6.69
C LEU A 70 4.64 1.57 -6.90
N GLY A 71 4.73 0.48 -7.64
CA GLY A 71 5.99 -0.16 -7.99
C GLY A 71 6.66 0.45 -9.22
N PRO A 72 7.97 0.20 -9.39
CA PRO A 72 8.72 0.61 -10.59
C PRO A 72 8.21 -0.08 -11.87
N ASP A 73 7.47 -1.19 -11.72
CA ASP A 73 6.79 -1.90 -12.81
C ASP A 73 5.43 -1.29 -13.19
N GLY A 74 5.03 -0.19 -12.56
CA GLY A 74 3.74 0.48 -12.77
C GLY A 74 2.53 -0.23 -12.13
N ALA A 75 2.73 -1.30 -11.36
CA ALA A 75 1.67 -1.98 -10.63
C ALA A 75 1.54 -1.43 -9.20
N PHE A 76 0.35 -1.54 -8.61
CA PHE A 76 0.15 -1.22 -7.19
C PHE A 76 0.36 -2.46 -6.33
N TYR A 77 1.01 -2.26 -5.19
CA TYR A 77 1.26 -3.28 -4.18
C TYR A 77 0.45 -2.95 -2.94
N VAL A 78 -0.55 -3.77 -2.62
CA VAL A 78 -1.57 -3.45 -1.61
C VAL A 78 -1.52 -4.45 -0.46
N GLY A 79 -1.16 -3.98 0.73
CA GLY A 79 -1.11 -4.78 1.95
C GLY A 79 -2.48 -4.90 2.61
N GLU A 80 -2.74 -6.05 3.22
CA GLU A 80 -3.94 -6.30 4.02
C GLU A 80 -3.63 -6.31 5.52
N THR A 81 -4.62 -5.89 6.31
CA THR A 81 -4.71 -6.16 7.74
C THR A 81 -5.88 -7.11 7.99
N THR A 82 -5.69 -8.03 8.93
CA THR A 82 -6.71 -8.95 9.42
C THR A 82 -6.48 -9.24 10.90
N PHE A 83 -7.51 -9.74 11.58
CA PHE A 83 -7.42 -10.21 12.97
C PHE A 83 -6.84 -11.63 13.08
N VAL A 84 -6.65 -12.34 11.96
CA VAL A 84 -6.12 -13.71 11.94
C VAL A 84 -4.68 -13.69 11.43
N PRO A 85 -3.67 -13.84 12.29
CA PRO A 85 -2.27 -13.89 11.87
C PRO A 85 -2.03 -14.94 10.78
N GLY A 86 -1.11 -14.64 9.86
CA GLY A 86 -0.78 -15.52 8.72
C GLY A 86 -1.80 -15.48 7.57
N ARG A 87 -2.92 -14.76 7.71
CA ARG A 87 -3.93 -14.64 6.64
C ARG A 87 -3.87 -13.34 5.84
N ALA A 88 -3.08 -12.35 6.25
CA ALA A 88 -2.91 -11.18 5.41
C ALA A 88 -2.13 -11.54 4.15
N ARG A 89 -2.46 -10.80 3.10
CA ARG A 89 -1.82 -10.91 1.79
C ARG A 89 -1.25 -9.55 1.40
N LEU A 90 -0.27 -9.63 0.52
CA LEU A 90 0.18 -8.51 -0.30
C LEU A 90 -0.31 -8.79 -1.72
N TRP A 91 -1.15 -7.90 -2.24
CA TRP A 91 -1.66 -7.97 -3.60
C TRP A 91 -0.76 -7.21 -4.56
N ARG A 92 -0.63 -7.70 -5.79
CA ARG A 92 -0.17 -6.93 -6.95
C ARG A 92 -1.36 -6.63 -7.85
N VAL A 93 -1.49 -5.36 -8.22
CA VAL A 93 -2.61 -4.83 -9.00
C VAL A 93 -2.08 -4.12 -10.23
N VAL A 94 -2.26 -4.74 -11.40
CA VAL A 94 -2.10 -4.06 -12.68
C VAL A 94 -3.47 -3.50 -13.05
N PRO A 95 -3.64 -2.17 -13.22
CA PRO A 95 -4.94 -1.60 -13.59
C PRO A 95 -5.57 -2.29 -14.81
N GLY A 96 -6.86 -2.63 -14.71
CA GLY A 96 -7.58 -3.36 -15.75
C GLY A 96 -7.41 -4.88 -15.71
N GLN A 97 -6.53 -5.42 -14.86
CA GLN A 97 -6.38 -6.86 -14.63
C GLN A 97 -6.95 -7.26 -13.27
N ARG A 98 -7.20 -8.57 -13.09
CA ARG A 98 -7.59 -9.12 -11.78
C ARG A 98 -6.43 -8.98 -10.80
N PRO A 99 -6.67 -8.57 -9.54
CA PRO A 99 -5.62 -8.51 -8.52
C PRO A 99 -5.08 -9.91 -8.24
N GLN A 100 -3.76 -10.01 -8.09
CA GLN A 100 -3.07 -11.27 -7.85
C GLN A 100 -2.37 -11.25 -6.50
N VAL A 101 -2.38 -12.37 -5.78
CA VAL A 101 -1.61 -12.51 -4.55
C VAL A 101 -0.13 -12.50 -4.93
N TYR A 102 0.61 -11.49 -4.44
CA TYR A 102 2.04 -11.38 -4.65
C TYR A 102 2.83 -12.05 -3.54
N ALA A 103 2.37 -11.91 -2.29
CA ALA A 103 2.87 -12.66 -1.14
C ALA A 103 1.71 -12.99 -0.18
N ALA A 104 1.86 -14.09 0.57
CA ALA A 104 0.89 -14.57 1.55
C ALA A 104 1.62 -14.99 2.85
N GLY A 105 0.86 -15.32 3.89
CA GLY A 105 1.44 -15.70 5.18
C GLY A 105 1.82 -14.50 6.05
N LEU A 106 1.34 -13.31 5.72
CA LEU A 106 1.58 -12.09 6.49
C LEU A 106 0.61 -12.01 7.68
N THR A 107 0.97 -11.23 8.70
CA THR A 107 0.16 -10.99 9.89
C THR A 107 -0.78 -9.80 9.70
N ALA A 108 -0.43 -8.61 10.17
CA ALA A 108 -1.20 -7.39 9.98
C ALA A 108 -0.32 -6.35 9.31
N VAL A 109 -0.44 -6.20 7.99
CA VAL A 109 0.35 -5.22 7.23
C VAL A 109 -0.12 -3.81 7.60
N VAL A 110 0.83 -2.95 7.95
CA VAL A 110 0.62 -1.53 8.27
C VAL A 110 1.33 -0.60 7.28
N GLY A 111 2.26 -1.13 6.48
CA GLY A 111 2.86 -0.37 5.39
C GLY A 111 3.54 -1.23 4.35
N VAL A 112 3.61 -0.69 3.14
CA VAL A 112 4.28 -1.26 1.96
C VAL A 112 5.08 -0.14 1.30
N ARG A 113 6.32 -0.39 0.88
CA ARG A 113 7.12 0.60 0.15
C ARG A 113 8.20 -0.04 -0.69
N TRP A 114 8.47 0.60 -1.81
CA TRP A 114 9.64 0.38 -2.65
C TRP A 114 10.79 1.28 -2.18
N SER A 115 11.96 0.69 -2.03
CA SER A 115 13.21 1.42 -1.86
C SER A 115 13.75 1.90 -3.21
N PRO A 116 14.67 2.89 -3.24
CA PRO A 116 15.28 3.40 -4.46
C PRO A 116 16.08 2.37 -5.27
N ASP A 117 16.45 1.24 -4.65
CA ASP A 117 17.15 0.12 -5.29
C ASP A 117 16.19 -1.02 -5.71
N ASP A 118 14.93 -0.69 -5.97
CA ASP A 118 13.87 -1.60 -6.44
C ASP A 118 13.64 -2.82 -5.55
N ARG A 119 13.73 -2.63 -4.23
CA ARG A 119 13.37 -3.67 -3.25
C ARG A 119 12.04 -3.32 -2.59
N LEU A 120 11.16 -4.31 -2.49
CA LEU A 120 9.87 -4.16 -1.86
C LEU A 120 9.95 -4.58 -0.40
N TYR A 121 9.41 -3.74 0.49
CA TYR A 121 9.33 -4.00 1.92
C TYR A 121 7.89 -3.91 2.43
N VAL A 122 7.61 -4.73 3.44
CA VAL A 122 6.37 -4.76 4.21
C VAL A 122 6.69 -4.52 5.68
N ARG A 123 5.94 -3.63 6.34
CA ARG A 123 5.94 -3.47 7.80
C ARG A 123 4.67 -4.10 8.36
N GLU A 124 4.82 -4.93 9.38
CA GLU A 124 3.73 -5.53 10.12
C GLU A 124 3.52 -4.82 11.46
N ARG A 125 2.32 -4.94 12.03
CA ARG A 125 1.91 -4.26 13.27
C ARG A 125 2.74 -4.67 14.49
N ASP A 126 3.32 -5.86 14.47
CA ASP A 126 4.20 -6.36 15.54
C ASP A 126 5.63 -5.81 15.46
N GLY A 127 5.89 -4.88 14.52
CA GLY A 127 7.20 -4.28 14.29
C GLY A 127 8.02 -4.97 13.21
N SER A 128 7.58 -6.13 12.70
CA SER A 128 8.34 -6.90 11.70
C SER A 128 8.56 -6.13 10.40
N LEU A 129 9.82 -6.05 9.97
CA LEU A 129 10.19 -5.59 8.63
C LEU A 129 10.52 -6.79 7.75
N LEU A 130 9.79 -6.97 6.65
CA LEU A 130 9.96 -8.07 5.72
C LEU A 130 10.37 -7.53 4.35
N ARG A 131 11.46 -8.04 3.79
CA ARG A 131 11.76 -7.89 2.37
C ARG A 131 10.94 -8.89 1.57
N VAL A 132 10.27 -8.42 0.53
CA VAL A 132 9.47 -9.21 -0.39
C VAL A 132 10.22 -9.37 -1.71
N PHE A 133 10.49 -10.61 -2.10
CA PHE A 133 11.12 -10.95 -3.36
C PHE A 133 10.07 -11.32 -4.43
N PRO A 134 10.44 -11.31 -5.72
CA PRO A 134 9.61 -11.87 -6.78
C PRO A 134 9.10 -13.27 -6.42
N ARG A 135 7.86 -13.56 -6.83
CA ARG A 135 7.12 -14.80 -6.50
C ARG A 135 6.81 -14.97 -5.00
N GLY A 136 6.85 -13.90 -4.21
CA GLY A 136 6.27 -13.88 -2.87
C GLY A 136 7.14 -14.44 -1.75
N ARG A 137 8.42 -14.69 -2.01
CA ARG A 137 9.36 -15.10 -0.95
C ARG A 137 9.59 -13.94 0.01
N LEU A 138 9.42 -14.20 1.31
CA LEU A 138 9.57 -13.22 2.40
C LEU A 138 10.85 -13.49 3.18
N VAL A 139 11.61 -12.44 3.51
CA VAL A 139 12.78 -12.51 4.38
C VAL A 139 12.73 -11.40 5.42
N ARG A 140 12.70 -11.77 6.70
CA ARG A 140 12.76 -10.82 7.82
C ARG A 140 14.07 -10.06 7.82
N GLN A 141 13.99 -8.75 8.02
CA GLN A 141 15.13 -7.85 8.11
C GLN A 141 15.32 -7.38 9.56
N PRO A 142 16.57 -7.12 9.98
CA PRO A 142 16.83 -6.33 11.18
C PRO A 142 16.35 -4.89 10.98
N GLU A 143 15.62 -4.34 11.95
CA GLU A 143 15.00 -3.00 11.87
C GLU A 143 16.03 -1.87 11.65
N ALA A 144 17.27 -2.05 12.08
CA ALA A 144 18.33 -1.03 12.04
C ALA A 144 18.97 -0.76 10.66
N GLN A 145 18.61 -1.48 9.59
CA GLN A 145 19.40 -1.47 8.33
C GLN A 145 18.79 -0.69 7.16
N THR A 146 17.56 -0.23 7.25
CA THR A 146 16.96 0.57 6.17
C THR A 146 17.01 2.04 6.55
N GLY A 147 17.97 2.80 6.01
CA GLY A 147 18.09 4.26 6.16
C GLY A 147 16.93 5.05 5.52
N HIS A 148 15.70 4.60 5.69
CA HIS A 148 14.48 5.21 5.18
C HIS A 148 13.86 6.07 6.28
N PRO A 149 13.86 7.40 6.15
CA PRO A 149 13.11 8.26 7.06
C PRO A 149 11.61 7.94 6.96
N GLY A 150 10.95 7.72 8.10
CA GLY A 150 9.50 7.51 8.20
C GLY A 150 9.03 6.07 8.35
N TRP A 151 9.82 5.20 9.00
CA TRP A 151 9.41 3.88 9.50
C TRP A 151 9.79 3.73 10.97
#